data_AF-A0A126QV22-F1
#
_entry.id   AF-A0A126QV22-F1
#
_cell.length_a   1.000
_cell.length_b   1.000
_cell.length_c   1.000
_cell.angle_alpha   90.00
_cell.angle_beta   90.00
_cell.angle_gamma   90.00
#
_symmetry.space_group_name_H-M   'P 1'
#
loop_
_entity.id
_entity.type
_entity.pdbx_description
1 polymer ?
#
loop_
_entity_poly.entity_id
_entity_poly.type
_entity_poly.pdbx_seq_one_letter_code
_entity_poly.pdbx_strand_id
1 'polypeptide(L)'
;MDHTRENAVCIRDDIFWIGGDDRTASLFERSMPIPEGVSYNSYVILDEKTCLLDTCDISVAPKFWKNFRNVIGDRKLDYLVIDHMEPDHGAAIMQILEAYPEVTVIGNTKTFDMMENFYHMRPKNVLVVENGQELCLGKHTLRFYLAVMVHWPEVMFTYDVGCSTLFSADAFGTFKALSGAIYADEVDFDKEYLSEARRYYANMVGRFGSKIQKVFEKLEGVQIDMICPLHGPIWRGESIGYIMEKYILWSTYEPEEKGVLIAYASMYGNTADIAERLAMMLRQKGVSKVDVFDVTSVHPSYVIADAFRFSNIVLAAPTYNNHLHPSMKAVLDEMEIMTVQNRGFSVIGNGSWVPQAARIIEESLSALKDMRKVGETLVVKSSLQPSQTADLEKLAKDIVASLN
;
A
#
# COMPACT_ATOMS: atom_id res chain seq x y z
N MET A 1 -39.23 16.14 0.43
CA MET A 1 -38.61 15.71 -0.83
C MET A 1 -37.59 14.67 -0.44
N ASP A 2 -37.78 13.46 -0.92
CA ASP A 2 -37.01 12.27 -0.59
C ASP A 2 -35.69 12.29 -1.37
N HIS A 3 -34.66 12.89 -0.78
CA HIS A 3 -33.27 12.74 -1.20
C HIS A 3 -32.68 11.59 -0.39
N THR A 4 -33.04 10.33 -0.69
CA THR A 4 -32.41 9.19 -0.03
C THR A 4 -30.89 9.30 -0.15
N ARG A 5 -30.20 9.56 0.97
CA ARG A 5 -28.81 9.15 1.18
C ARG A 5 -27.74 9.76 0.25
N GLU A 6 -27.76 11.07 -0.02
CA GLU A 6 -26.74 11.67 -0.89
C GLU A 6 -25.32 11.65 -0.26
N ASN A 7 -24.59 10.57 -0.61
CA ASN A 7 -23.21 10.16 -0.33
C ASN A 7 -22.96 9.07 0.75
N ALA A 8 -23.98 8.52 1.40
CA ALA A 8 -23.83 7.33 2.24
C ALA A 8 -24.48 6.12 1.55
N VAL A 9 -23.79 4.98 1.53
CA VAL A 9 -24.25 3.80 0.78
C VAL A 9 -24.52 2.66 1.76
N CYS A 10 -25.73 2.12 1.71
CA CYS A 10 -26.08 0.89 2.43
C CYS A 10 -25.40 -0.27 1.71
N ILE A 11 -24.36 -0.83 2.32
CA ILE A 11 -23.53 -1.90 1.73
C ILE A 11 -24.02 -3.29 2.15
N ARG A 12 -24.73 -3.35 3.28
CA ARG A 12 -25.57 -4.45 3.78
C ARG A 12 -26.74 -3.82 4.53
N ASP A 13 -27.85 -4.54 4.73
CA ASP A 13 -29.12 -3.99 5.27
C ASP A 13 -28.95 -2.95 6.40
N ASP A 14 -28.10 -3.27 7.37
CA ASP A 14 -27.84 -2.47 8.57
C ASP A 14 -26.40 -1.87 8.62
N ILE A 15 -25.62 -1.97 7.54
CA ILE A 15 -24.23 -1.48 7.43
C ILE A 15 -24.11 -0.42 6.32
N PHE A 16 -23.50 0.71 6.66
CA PHE A 16 -23.39 1.86 5.77
C PHE A 16 -21.94 2.28 5.60
N TRP A 17 -21.51 2.46 4.35
CA TRP A 17 -20.31 3.21 4.01
C TRP A 17 -20.63 4.72 4.07
N ILE A 18 -19.80 5.47 4.79
CA ILE A 18 -19.97 6.93 4.98
C ILE A 18 -18.73 7.74 4.57
N GLY A 19 -17.83 7.12 3.81
CA GLY A 19 -16.55 7.71 3.41
C GLY A 19 -16.61 8.89 2.44
N GLY A 20 -15.42 9.32 2.01
CA GLY A 20 -15.24 10.46 1.11
C GLY A 20 -13.94 10.42 0.32
N ASP A 21 -13.92 11.18 -0.78
CA ASP A 21 -12.73 11.33 -1.62
C ASP A 21 -12.07 12.68 -1.34
N ASP A 22 -10.75 12.68 -1.18
CA ASP A 22 -9.93 13.88 -1.32
C ASP A 22 -9.20 13.85 -2.66
N ARG A 23 -9.76 14.57 -3.63
CA ARG A 23 -9.17 14.78 -4.96
C ARG A 23 -8.17 15.94 -4.99
N THR A 24 -8.04 16.67 -3.89
CA THR A 24 -7.13 17.82 -3.77
C THR A 24 -5.80 17.44 -3.12
N ALA A 25 -5.75 16.31 -2.41
CA ALA A 25 -4.52 15.72 -1.92
C ALA A 25 -3.57 15.42 -3.08
N SER A 26 -2.39 16.04 -3.06
CA SER A 26 -1.32 15.77 -4.02
C SER A 26 -0.26 14.80 -3.47
N LEU A 27 -0.21 14.61 -2.15
CA LEU A 27 0.75 13.77 -1.44
C LEU A 27 0.03 12.96 -0.34
N PHE A 28 0.27 11.66 -0.30
CA PHE A 28 -0.10 10.76 0.81
C PHE A 28 1.04 10.75 1.84
N GLU A 29 0.71 10.79 3.13
CA GLU A 29 1.67 10.97 4.25
C GLU A 29 2.65 12.15 4.07
N ARG A 30 2.28 13.16 3.25
CA ARG A 30 3.18 14.24 2.80
C ARG A 30 4.46 13.77 2.09
N SER A 31 4.51 12.51 1.64
CA SER A 31 5.67 11.89 1.02
C SER A 31 5.38 11.45 -0.41
N MET A 32 4.36 10.62 -0.62
CA MET A 32 4.15 9.95 -1.90
C MET A 32 3.14 10.68 -2.80
N PRO A 33 3.45 10.93 -4.09
CA PRO A 33 2.56 11.68 -4.98
C PRO A 33 1.31 10.90 -5.40
N ILE A 34 0.13 11.42 -5.09
CA ILE A 34 -1.18 10.82 -5.44
C ILE A 34 -1.96 11.75 -6.38
N PRO A 35 -1.60 11.83 -7.67
CA PRO A 35 -2.19 12.81 -8.60
C PRO A 35 -3.70 12.61 -8.83
N GLU A 36 -4.22 11.41 -8.58
CA GLU A 36 -5.65 11.08 -8.67
C GLU A 36 -6.38 11.17 -7.31
N GLY A 37 -5.70 11.67 -6.27
CA GLY A 37 -6.22 11.75 -4.91
C GLY A 37 -6.28 10.40 -4.20
N VAL A 38 -7.05 10.35 -3.11
CA VAL A 38 -7.26 9.15 -2.28
C VAL A 38 -8.67 9.18 -1.69
N SER A 39 -9.21 8.01 -1.31
CA SER A 39 -10.45 7.92 -0.56
C SER A 39 -10.19 7.57 0.90
N TYR A 40 -11.05 8.04 1.80
CA TYR A 40 -11.08 7.69 3.21
C TYR A 40 -12.45 7.11 3.53
N ASN A 41 -12.48 5.82 3.85
CA ASN A 41 -13.69 5.08 4.15
C ASN A 41 -13.90 5.02 5.66
N SER A 42 -15.16 5.09 6.09
CA SER A 42 -15.59 4.77 7.45
C SER A 42 -16.95 4.09 7.36
N TYR A 43 -17.31 3.33 8.40
CA TYR A 43 -18.49 2.46 8.34
C TYR A 43 -19.37 2.64 9.57
N VAL A 44 -20.69 2.56 9.40
CA VAL A 44 -21.67 2.62 10.47
C VAL A 44 -22.53 1.37 10.46
N ILE A 45 -22.68 0.73 11.61
CA ILE A 45 -23.58 -0.40 11.82
C ILE A 45 -24.75 0.07 12.68
N LEU A 46 -25.97 -0.09 12.19
CA LEU A 46 -27.20 0.26 12.87
C LEU A 46 -27.89 -0.99 13.39
N ASP A 47 -27.70 -1.30 14.66
CA ASP A 47 -28.35 -2.44 15.32
C ASP A 47 -29.11 -1.99 16.57
N GLU A 48 -29.42 -2.86 17.54
CA GLU A 48 -29.89 -2.44 18.87
C GLU A 48 -28.89 -1.46 19.52
N LYS A 49 -27.59 -1.71 19.30
CA LYS A 49 -26.47 -0.81 19.58
C LYS A 49 -25.89 -0.27 18.28
N THR A 50 -25.70 1.04 18.20
CA THR A 50 -25.05 1.66 17.04
C THR A 50 -23.53 1.61 17.17
N CYS A 51 -22.85 1.38 16.07
CA CYS A 51 -21.39 1.31 16.03
C CYS A 51 -20.85 2.15 14.86
N LEU A 52 -19.84 2.96 15.13
CA LEU A 52 -19.01 3.63 14.12
C LEU A 52 -17.65 2.94 14.10
N LEU A 53 -17.18 2.54 12.92
CA LEU A 53 -15.84 1.98 12.72
C LEU A 53 -14.96 3.02 12.03
N ASP A 54 -13.90 3.40 12.75
CA ASP A 54 -12.97 4.48 12.47
C ASP A 54 -13.64 5.82 12.15
N THR A 55 -12.81 6.83 11.93
CA THR A 55 -13.26 8.14 11.48
C THR A 55 -12.65 8.44 10.11
N CYS A 56 -12.18 9.65 9.87
CA CYS A 56 -11.66 10.05 8.58
C CYS A 56 -10.58 11.12 8.72
N ASP A 57 -9.92 11.40 7.61
CA ASP A 57 -9.00 12.53 7.50
C ASP A 57 -9.77 13.84 7.62
N ILE A 58 -9.08 14.87 8.10
CA ILE A 58 -9.66 16.19 8.28
C ILE A 58 -10.14 16.82 6.96
N SER A 59 -9.52 16.47 5.84
CA SER A 59 -9.89 16.94 4.49
C SER A 59 -11.31 16.55 4.09
N VAL A 60 -11.79 15.38 4.53
CA VAL A 60 -13.13 14.86 4.22
C VAL A 60 -14.10 14.94 5.40
N ALA A 61 -13.67 15.46 6.55
CA ALA A 61 -14.49 15.58 7.76
C ALA A 61 -15.88 16.22 7.54
N PRO A 62 -16.05 17.29 6.72
CA PRO A 62 -17.38 17.83 6.45
C PRO A 62 -18.32 16.82 5.76
N LYS A 63 -17.80 16.00 4.83
CA LYS A 63 -18.56 14.96 4.14
C LYS A 63 -18.87 13.79 5.08
N PHE A 64 -17.87 13.33 5.84
CA PHE A 64 -18.03 12.32 6.88
C PHE A 64 -19.14 12.69 7.87
N TRP A 65 -19.10 13.89 8.46
CA TRP A 65 -20.11 14.32 9.44
C TRP A 65 -21.52 14.43 8.85
N LYS A 66 -21.64 14.90 7.61
CA LYS A 66 -22.92 14.94 6.90
C LYS A 66 -23.47 13.52 6.72
N ASN A 67 -22.65 12.60 6.21
CA ASN A 67 -23.04 11.21 5.99
C ASN A 67 -23.40 10.50 7.30
N PHE A 68 -22.54 10.63 8.31
CA PHE A 68 -22.71 10.03 9.63
C PHE A 68 -24.03 10.48 10.27
N ARG A 69 -24.30 11.79 10.32
CA ARG A 69 -25.57 12.33 10.88
C ARG A 69 -26.80 11.88 10.11
N ASN A 70 -26.70 11.78 8.78
CA ASN A 70 -27.80 11.28 7.95
C ASN A 70 -28.10 9.80 8.22
N VAL A 71 -27.08 8.98 8.48
CA VAL A 71 -27.24 7.55 8.74
C VAL A 71 -27.71 7.30 10.18
N ILE A 72 -27.05 7.90 11.17
CA ILE A 72 -27.37 7.65 12.59
C ILE A 72 -28.68 8.31 13.03
N GLY A 73 -29.08 9.42 12.38
CA GLY A 73 -30.27 10.18 12.72
C GLY A 73 -30.26 10.66 14.17
N ASP A 74 -31.37 10.46 14.87
CA ASP A 74 -31.54 10.83 16.29
C ASP A 74 -31.04 9.74 17.26
N ARG A 75 -30.46 8.66 16.74
CA ARG A 75 -29.97 7.57 17.60
C ARG A 75 -28.70 8.02 18.32
N LYS A 76 -28.53 7.54 19.55
CA LYS A 76 -27.23 7.64 20.23
C LYS A 76 -26.16 6.84 19.49
N LEU A 77 -24.90 7.21 19.65
CA LEU A 77 -23.74 6.38 19.29
C LEU A 77 -23.34 5.53 20.52
N ASP A 78 -23.52 4.21 20.45
CA ASP A 78 -23.13 3.33 21.56
C ASP A 78 -21.62 3.02 21.53
N TYR A 79 -21.07 2.75 20.35
CA TYR A 79 -19.67 2.33 20.17
C TYR A 79 -18.93 3.11 19.09
N LEU A 80 -17.66 3.42 19.37
CA LEU A 80 -16.66 3.85 18.39
C LEU A 80 -15.55 2.79 18.39
N VAL A 81 -15.48 1.97 17.34
CA VAL A 81 -14.37 1.04 17.11
C VAL A 81 -13.25 1.79 16.41
N ILE A 82 -12.03 1.68 16.94
CA ILE A 82 -10.82 2.22 16.32
C ILE A 82 -9.97 1.04 15.89
N ASP A 83 -10.08 0.66 14.62
CA ASP A 83 -9.26 -0.38 14.00
C ASP A 83 -7.85 0.15 13.69
N HIS A 84 -7.71 1.48 13.48
CA HIS A 84 -6.43 2.13 13.23
C HIS A 84 -6.37 3.58 13.77
N MET A 85 -5.25 3.96 14.40
CA MET A 85 -5.05 5.28 15.02
C MET A 85 -4.43 6.34 14.11
N GLU A 86 -4.02 5.99 12.89
CA GLU A 86 -3.35 6.95 12.01
C GLU A 86 -4.25 8.18 11.73
N PRO A 87 -3.71 9.41 11.72
CA PRO A 87 -4.54 10.61 11.67
C PRO A 87 -5.49 10.71 10.47
N ASP A 88 -5.19 10.08 9.34
CA ASP A 88 -6.04 10.09 8.16
C ASP A 88 -7.29 9.18 8.28
N HIS A 89 -7.39 8.42 9.36
CA HIS A 89 -8.60 7.74 9.82
C HIS A 89 -9.01 8.12 11.24
N GLY A 90 -8.13 8.81 11.98
CA GLY A 90 -8.32 9.18 13.38
C GLY A 90 -8.62 10.67 13.63
N ALA A 91 -8.49 11.57 12.65
CA ALA A 91 -8.54 13.01 12.89
C ALA A 91 -9.85 13.52 13.49
N ALA A 92 -10.97 12.83 13.25
CA ALA A 92 -12.27 13.21 13.80
C ALA A 92 -12.65 12.50 15.11
N ILE A 93 -11.78 11.65 15.68
CA ILE A 93 -12.05 10.94 16.95
C ILE A 93 -12.43 11.93 18.07
N MET A 94 -11.67 13.00 18.24
CA MET A 94 -11.95 13.99 19.29
C MET A 94 -13.29 14.70 19.09
N GLN A 95 -13.68 14.96 17.84
CA GLN A 95 -14.97 15.57 17.52
C GLN A 95 -16.13 14.60 17.81
N ILE A 96 -15.93 13.30 17.59
CA ILE A 96 -16.92 12.26 17.97
C ILE A 96 -17.09 12.21 19.49
N LEU A 97 -15.99 12.22 20.24
CA LEU A 97 -16.04 12.17 21.71
C LEU A 97 -16.68 13.41 22.35
N GLU A 98 -16.53 14.57 21.72
CA GLU A 98 -17.22 15.79 22.13
C GLU A 98 -18.74 15.72 21.83
N ALA A 99 -19.12 15.23 20.65
CA ALA A 99 -20.52 15.14 20.24
C ALA A 99 -21.30 14.01 20.93
N TYR A 100 -20.61 12.91 21.26
CA TYR A 100 -21.18 11.71 21.88
C TYR A 100 -20.39 11.33 23.15
N PRO A 101 -20.46 12.12 24.22
CA PRO A 101 -19.60 11.96 25.41
C PRO A 101 -19.81 10.65 26.20
N GLU A 102 -20.90 9.93 25.94
CA GLU A 102 -21.20 8.64 26.57
C GLU A 102 -20.82 7.43 25.68
N VAL A 103 -20.28 7.66 24.47
CA VAL A 103 -19.82 6.57 23.58
C VAL A 103 -18.74 5.73 24.27
N THR A 104 -18.79 4.42 24.07
CA THR A 104 -17.71 3.52 24.49
C THR A 104 -16.73 3.33 23.35
N VAL A 105 -15.47 3.71 23.58
CA VAL A 105 -14.40 3.52 22.60
C VAL A 105 -13.83 2.12 22.71
N ILE A 106 -13.74 1.42 21.58
CA ILE A 106 -13.25 0.06 21.48
C ILE A 106 -11.94 0.08 20.72
N GLY A 107 -10.93 -0.58 21.28
CA GLY A 107 -9.61 -0.73 20.70
C GLY A 107 -8.80 -1.74 21.50
N ASN A 108 -7.54 -1.94 21.17
CA ASN A 108 -6.64 -2.74 22.00
C ASN A 108 -5.78 -1.84 22.91
N THR A 109 -4.92 -2.44 23.72
CA THR A 109 -4.05 -1.71 24.65
C THR A 109 -3.23 -0.62 23.94
N LYS A 110 -2.73 -0.89 22.72
CA LYS A 110 -1.91 0.07 21.97
C LYS A 110 -2.73 1.21 21.39
N THR A 111 -4.00 0.97 21.03
CA THR A 111 -4.93 2.03 20.61
C THR A 111 -4.96 3.12 21.68
N PHE A 112 -5.17 2.76 22.95
CA PHE A 112 -5.31 3.75 24.02
C PHE A 112 -3.98 4.37 24.47
N ASP A 113 -2.86 3.64 24.37
CA ASP A 113 -1.52 4.24 24.54
C ASP A 113 -1.31 5.35 23.50
N MET A 114 -1.72 5.11 22.25
CA MET A 114 -1.55 6.07 21.15
C MET A 114 -2.54 7.23 21.21
N MET A 115 -3.78 7.00 21.62
CA MET A 115 -4.74 8.09 21.90
C MET A 115 -4.19 9.07 22.93
N GLU A 116 -3.57 8.57 24.01
CA GLU A 116 -2.96 9.44 25.03
C GLU A 116 -1.76 10.23 24.47
N ASN A 117 -0.99 9.64 23.57
CA ASN A 117 0.13 10.31 22.91
C ASN A 117 -0.32 11.39 21.91
N PHE A 118 -1.33 11.09 21.06
CA PHE A 118 -1.82 12.02 20.04
C PHE A 118 -2.70 13.12 20.61
N TYR A 119 -3.56 12.77 21.57
CA TYR A 119 -4.66 13.65 22.01
C TYR A 119 -4.56 14.06 23.48
N HIS A 120 -3.59 13.54 24.24
CA HIS A 120 -3.42 13.81 25.66
C HIS A 120 -4.68 13.56 26.48
N MET A 121 -5.46 12.55 26.06
CA MET A 121 -6.77 12.25 26.62
C MET A 121 -7.04 10.75 26.55
N ARG A 122 -7.73 10.23 27.58
CA ARG A 122 -8.32 8.89 27.58
C ARG A 122 -9.85 8.99 27.61
N PRO A 123 -10.57 8.28 26.73
CA PRO A 123 -12.03 8.32 26.73
C PRO A 123 -12.62 7.91 28.08
N LYS A 124 -13.77 8.48 28.43
CA LYS A 124 -14.48 8.18 29.68
C LYS A 124 -14.87 6.69 29.77
N ASN A 125 -15.36 6.14 28.66
CA ASN A 125 -15.78 4.75 28.54
C ASN A 125 -14.86 4.06 27.51
N VAL A 126 -14.14 3.03 27.94
CA VAL A 126 -13.22 2.26 27.09
C VAL A 126 -13.52 0.77 27.22
N LEU A 127 -13.40 0.04 26.11
CA LEU A 127 -13.39 -1.40 26.06
C LEU A 127 -12.10 -1.85 25.35
N VAL A 128 -11.20 -2.45 26.12
CA VAL A 128 -9.98 -3.06 25.58
C VAL A 128 -10.32 -4.46 25.07
N VAL A 129 -10.05 -4.75 23.80
CA VAL A 129 -10.33 -6.06 23.20
C VAL A 129 -9.06 -6.88 22.98
N GLU A 130 -9.21 -8.19 23.15
CA GLU A 130 -8.20 -9.19 22.81
C GLU A 130 -8.51 -9.88 21.47
N ASN A 131 -7.51 -10.56 20.90
CA ASN A 131 -7.69 -11.29 19.66
C ASN A 131 -8.75 -12.40 19.80
N GLY A 132 -9.76 -12.37 18.93
CA GLY A 132 -10.88 -13.30 18.91
C GLY A 132 -12.03 -12.90 19.86
N GLN A 133 -11.90 -11.82 20.62
CA GLN A 133 -12.97 -11.34 21.49
C GLN A 133 -14.17 -10.88 20.66
N GLU A 134 -15.36 -11.11 21.20
CA GLU A 134 -16.63 -10.75 20.56
C GLU A 134 -17.38 -9.67 21.33
N LEU A 135 -18.12 -8.84 20.58
CA LEU A 135 -19.06 -7.84 21.08
C LEU A 135 -20.38 -7.95 20.30
N CYS A 136 -21.46 -8.24 21.01
CA CYS A 136 -22.80 -8.27 20.43
C CYS A 136 -23.40 -6.85 20.40
N LEU A 137 -23.88 -6.44 19.22
CA LEU A 137 -24.63 -5.20 19.01
C LEU A 137 -26.15 -5.41 18.99
N GLY A 138 -26.60 -6.67 18.92
CA GLY A 138 -27.99 -7.06 18.69
C GLY A 138 -28.04 -8.26 17.73
N LYS A 139 -28.38 -8.02 16.46
CA LYS A 139 -28.27 -8.99 15.36
C LYS A 139 -26.82 -9.25 14.94
N HIS A 140 -25.98 -8.23 15.04
CA HIS A 140 -24.56 -8.23 14.65
C HIS A 140 -23.69 -8.59 15.85
N THR A 141 -22.66 -9.40 15.59
CA THR A 141 -21.62 -9.71 16.58
C THR A 141 -20.26 -9.42 15.95
N LEU A 142 -19.57 -8.43 16.49
CA LEU A 142 -18.24 -8.03 16.06
C LEU A 142 -17.20 -8.92 16.74
N ARG A 143 -16.30 -9.51 15.96
CA ARG A 143 -15.15 -10.27 16.43
C ARG A 143 -13.87 -9.56 16.01
N PHE A 144 -12.96 -9.32 16.95
CA PHE A 144 -11.76 -8.52 16.71
C PHE A 144 -10.54 -9.41 16.45
N TYR A 145 -9.83 -9.20 15.34
CA TYR A 145 -8.60 -9.91 14.98
C TYR A 145 -7.42 -8.94 15.04
N LEU A 146 -6.48 -9.13 15.97
CA LEU A 146 -5.35 -8.23 16.09
C LEU A 146 -4.39 -8.41 14.89
N ALA A 147 -4.18 -7.34 14.13
CA ALA A 147 -3.35 -7.30 12.92
C ALA A 147 -2.08 -6.46 13.16
N VAL A 148 -1.39 -6.76 14.27
CA VAL A 148 -0.23 -6.02 14.77
C VAL A 148 0.86 -5.87 13.71
N MET A 149 1.27 -4.63 13.44
CA MET A 149 2.21 -4.21 12.39
C MET A 149 1.68 -4.43 10.97
N VAL A 150 0.37 -4.31 10.75
CA VAL A 150 -0.25 -4.26 9.41
C VAL A 150 -1.02 -2.94 9.25
N HIS A 151 -0.39 -1.77 9.22
CA HIS A 151 1.07 -1.54 9.29
C HIS A 151 1.54 -0.91 10.62
N TRP A 152 0.63 -0.53 11.52
CA TRP A 152 0.94 0.03 12.84
C TRP A 152 0.71 -0.98 13.99
N PRO A 153 1.30 -0.75 15.19
CA PRO A 153 1.28 -1.73 16.28
C PRO A 153 -0.11 -1.99 16.89
N GLU A 154 -1.02 -1.03 16.81
CA GLU A 154 -2.39 -1.10 17.31
C GLU A 154 -3.41 -1.63 16.30
N VAL A 155 -3.01 -1.87 15.05
CA VAL A 155 -3.99 -2.25 14.03
C VAL A 155 -4.72 -3.53 14.40
N MET A 156 -6.04 -3.52 14.25
CA MET A 156 -6.90 -4.69 14.34
C MET A 156 -7.91 -4.68 13.21
N PHE A 157 -8.41 -5.86 12.85
CA PHE A 157 -9.53 -6.00 11.94
C PHE A 157 -10.78 -6.30 12.76
N THR A 158 -11.90 -5.70 12.37
CA THR A 158 -13.20 -6.02 12.93
C THR A 158 -13.97 -6.89 11.95
N TYR A 159 -14.41 -8.06 12.38
CA TYR A 159 -15.18 -8.99 11.56
C TYR A 159 -16.59 -9.12 12.11
N ASP A 160 -17.60 -8.87 11.28
CA ASP A 160 -18.99 -9.10 11.64
C ASP A 160 -19.40 -10.53 11.31
N VAL A 161 -19.62 -11.32 12.36
CA VAL A 161 -20.00 -12.74 12.27
C VAL A 161 -21.38 -12.92 11.62
N GLY A 162 -22.30 -11.96 11.80
CA GLY A 162 -23.67 -12.08 11.33
C GLY A 162 -23.82 -12.00 9.81
N CYS A 163 -22.91 -11.28 9.14
CA CYS A 163 -22.99 -11.05 7.70
C CYS A 163 -21.67 -11.29 6.93
N SER A 164 -20.68 -11.90 7.57
CA SER A 164 -19.39 -12.24 6.97
C SER A 164 -18.66 -11.05 6.33
N THR A 165 -18.68 -9.89 7.02
CA THR A 165 -18.01 -8.66 6.55
C THR A 165 -16.77 -8.40 7.39
N LEU A 166 -15.62 -8.23 6.72
CA LEU A 166 -14.34 -7.89 7.34
C LEU A 166 -14.03 -6.40 7.12
N PHE A 167 -13.94 -5.62 8.19
CA PHE A 167 -13.36 -4.28 8.20
C PHE A 167 -11.86 -4.41 8.45
N SER A 168 -11.04 -4.04 7.47
CA SER A 168 -9.66 -4.50 7.36
C SER A 168 -8.61 -3.42 7.63
N ALA A 169 -9.00 -2.32 8.26
CA ALA A 169 -8.17 -1.12 8.36
C ALA A 169 -7.57 -0.78 6.98
N ASP A 170 -6.27 -0.53 6.91
CA ASP A 170 -5.53 -0.27 5.67
C ASP A 170 -5.29 -1.47 4.77
N ALA A 171 -5.37 -2.69 5.31
CA ALA A 171 -5.22 -3.86 4.47
C ALA A 171 -6.32 -3.87 3.40
N PHE A 172 -5.95 -4.29 2.19
CA PHE A 172 -6.78 -4.29 0.99
C PHE A 172 -7.11 -2.91 0.41
N GLY A 173 -6.42 -1.86 0.88
CA GLY A 173 -6.55 -0.50 0.36
C GLY A 173 -5.84 -0.25 -0.97
N THR A 174 -6.17 0.89 -1.59
CA THR A 174 -5.53 1.39 -2.80
C THR A 174 -5.30 2.90 -2.69
N PHE A 175 -4.24 3.43 -3.31
CA PHE A 175 -4.27 4.85 -3.69
C PHE A 175 -5.32 5.07 -4.77
N LYS A 176 -5.71 6.32 -5.01
CA LYS A 176 -6.78 6.80 -5.92
C LYS A 176 -8.11 7.08 -5.23
N ALA A 177 -8.67 8.25 -5.51
CA ALA A 177 -10.04 8.60 -5.15
C ALA A 177 -11.06 7.78 -5.95
N LEU A 178 -12.17 7.42 -5.32
CA LEU A 178 -13.25 6.66 -5.94
C LEU A 178 -13.93 7.49 -7.03
N SER A 179 -14.15 6.88 -8.19
CA SER A 179 -14.81 7.54 -9.34
C SER A 179 -16.32 7.24 -9.38
N GLY A 180 -16.96 7.32 -8.22
CA GLY A 180 -18.40 7.06 -8.04
C GLY A 180 -18.77 5.59 -7.83
N ALA A 181 -17.93 4.66 -8.31
CA ALA A 181 -17.99 3.25 -7.96
C ALA A 181 -17.29 3.02 -6.62
N ILE A 182 -17.99 2.41 -5.66
CA ILE A 182 -17.41 2.10 -4.34
C ILE A 182 -17.02 0.64 -4.20
N TYR A 183 -17.40 -0.22 -5.15
CA TYR A 183 -17.06 -1.63 -5.15
C TYR A 183 -16.04 -1.94 -6.24
N ALA A 184 -15.11 -2.86 -5.96
CA ALA A 184 -14.05 -3.23 -6.90
C ALA A 184 -14.60 -3.92 -8.16
N ASP A 185 -15.77 -4.57 -8.06
CA ASP A 185 -16.44 -5.26 -9.16
C ASP A 185 -17.25 -4.34 -10.11
N GLU A 186 -17.32 -3.05 -9.81
CA GLU A 186 -18.02 -2.04 -10.62
C GLU A 186 -17.10 -1.33 -11.63
N VAL A 187 -15.80 -1.61 -11.59
CA VAL A 187 -14.76 -0.96 -12.41
C VAL A 187 -13.88 -1.99 -13.11
N ASP A 188 -13.14 -1.54 -14.13
CA ASP A 188 -12.06 -2.33 -14.69
C ASP A 188 -10.85 -2.24 -13.74
N PHE A 189 -10.85 -3.06 -12.68
CA PHE A 189 -9.89 -2.93 -11.58
C PHE A 189 -8.43 -3.05 -12.06
N ASP A 190 -8.15 -3.96 -12.99
CA ASP A 190 -6.80 -4.16 -13.54
C ASP A 190 -6.27 -2.92 -14.25
N LYS A 191 -7.15 -2.24 -14.98
CA LYS A 191 -6.80 -1.02 -15.71
C LYS A 191 -6.77 0.21 -14.81
N GLU A 192 -7.68 0.29 -13.85
CA GLU A 192 -7.95 1.52 -13.10
C GLU A 192 -7.26 1.61 -11.75
N TYR A 193 -7.03 0.47 -11.08
CA TYR A 193 -6.59 0.44 -9.68
C TYR A 193 -5.41 -0.49 -9.41
N LEU A 194 -5.18 -1.57 -10.18
CA LEU A 194 -4.17 -2.58 -9.83
C LEU A 194 -2.76 -1.99 -9.62
N SER A 195 -2.34 -1.02 -10.44
CA SER A 195 -1.05 -0.35 -10.25
C SER A 195 -0.98 0.41 -8.92
N GLU A 196 -2.05 1.11 -8.55
CA GLU A 196 -2.13 1.88 -7.31
C GLU A 196 -2.40 0.99 -6.08
N ALA A 197 -3.06 -0.16 -6.25
CA ALA A 197 -3.20 -1.18 -5.22
C ALA A 197 -1.86 -1.83 -4.89
N ARG A 198 -1.10 -2.22 -5.93
CA ARG A 198 0.27 -2.71 -5.77
C ARG A 198 1.15 -1.65 -5.11
N ARG A 199 1.05 -0.40 -5.57
CA ARG A 199 1.84 0.70 -5.03
C ARG A 199 1.48 0.99 -3.57
N TYR A 200 0.19 0.98 -3.22
CA TYR A 200 -0.28 1.10 -1.84
C TYR A 200 0.30 -0.02 -0.98
N TYR A 201 0.11 -1.28 -1.39
CA TYR A 201 0.68 -2.42 -0.68
C TYR A 201 2.20 -2.28 -0.51
N ALA A 202 2.94 -2.08 -1.61
CA ALA A 202 4.39 -2.12 -1.63
C ALA A 202 5.05 -1.01 -0.82
N ASN A 203 4.36 0.12 -0.59
CA ASN A 203 4.89 1.28 0.15
C ASN A 203 4.31 1.43 1.57
N MET A 204 3.12 0.89 1.86
CA MET A 204 2.52 0.96 3.20
C MET A 204 2.74 -0.33 3.99
N VAL A 205 2.41 -1.47 3.38
CA VAL A 205 2.30 -2.75 4.09
C VAL A 205 3.43 -3.72 3.73
N GLY A 206 4.13 -3.48 2.62
CA GLY A 206 5.02 -4.44 1.95
C GLY A 206 6.07 -5.04 2.87
N ARG A 207 6.74 -4.21 3.69
CA ARG A 207 7.72 -4.63 4.71
C ARG A 207 7.17 -5.70 5.65
N PHE A 208 5.87 -5.69 5.91
CA PHE A 208 5.21 -6.53 6.90
C PHE A 208 4.58 -7.80 6.31
N GLY A 209 5.03 -8.28 5.14
CA GLY A 209 4.51 -9.51 4.52
C GLY A 209 4.39 -10.71 5.48
N SER A 210 5.38 -10.97 6.34
CA SER A 210 5.30 -12.04 7.35
C SER A 210 4.23 -11.82 8.43
N LYS A 211 3.84 -10.57 8.70
CA LYS A 211 2.76 -10.22 9.63
C LYS A 211 1.41 -10.41 8.96
N ILE A 212 1.26 -10.03 7.69
CA ILE A 212 0.07 -10.30 6.88
C ILE A 212 -0.21 -11.80 6.83
N GLN A 213 0.79 -12.62 6.54
CA GLN A 213 0.65 -14.09 6.52
C GLN A 213 0.11 -14.64 7.85
N LYS A 214 0.60 -14.13 9.00
CA LYS A 214 0.07 -14.51 10.33
C LYS A 214 -1.36 -14.03 10.56
N VAL A 215 -1.77 -12.92 9.95
CA VAL A 215 -3.17 -12.49 10.00
C VAL A 215 -4.04 -13.44 9.18
N PHE A 216 -3.57 -13.89 8.01
CA PHE A 216 -4.27 -14.88 7.20
C PHE A 216 -4.42 -16.22 7.90
N GLU A 217 -3.40 -16.69 8.63
CA GLU A 217 -3.51 -17.88 9.50
C GLU A 217 -4.63 -17.74 10.54
N LYS A 218 -4.84 -16.55 11.11
CA LYS A 218 -5.93 -16.30 12.07
C LYS A 218 -7.32 -16.26 11.42
N LEU A 219 -7.37 -15.89 10.14
CA LEU A 219 -8.60 -15.83 9.34
C LEU A 219 -8.87 -17.16 8.63
N GLU A 220 -8.03 -18.18 8.81
CA GLU A 220 -8.23 -19.49 8.21
C GLU A 220 -9.58 -20.09 8.65
N GLY A 221 -10.38 -20.52 7.68
CA GLY A 221 -11.73 -21.05 7.91
C GLY A 221 -12.80 -20.01 8.24
N VAL A 222 -12.45 -18.72 8.32
CA VAL A 222 -13.43 -17.63 8.43
C VAL A 222 -14.01 -17.33 7.04
N GLN A 223 -15.32 -17.47 6.90
CA GLN A 223 -16.01 -17.09 5.66
C GLN A 223 -16.05 -15.55 5.55
N ILE A 224 -15.58 -15.01 4.44
CA ILE A 224 -15.57 -13.57 4.18
C ILE A 224 -16.31 -13.32 2.86
N ASP A 225 -17.43 -12.62 2.94
CA ASP A 225 -18.30 -12.26 1.82
C ASP A 225 -18.12 -10.80 1.39
N MET A 226 -17.46 -9.98 2.21
CA MET A 226 -17.13 -8.58 1.93
C MET A 226 -15.88 -8.15 2.70
N ILE A 227 -14.98 -7.40 2.06
CA ILE A 227 -13.84 -6.73 2.70
C ILE A 227 -13.98 -5.21 2.53
N CYS A 228 -13.95 -4.50 3.64
CA CYS A 228 -14.20 -3.08 3.79
C CYS A 228 -12.90 -2.37 4.25
N PRO A 229 -12.02 -1.96 3.33
CA PRO A 229 -10.79 -1.26 3.67
C PRO A 229 -11.05 0.22 4.01
N LEU A 230 -10.07 0.88 4.62
CA LEU A 230 -10.12 2.32 4.92
C LEU A 230 -9.75 3.22 3.73
N HIS A 231 -9.17 2.65 2.67
CA HIS A 231 -8.94 3.33 1.39
C HIS A 231 -9.38 2.49 0.21
N GLY A 232 -9.69 3.13 -0.91
CA GLY A 232 -10.05 2.44 -2.15
C GLY A 232 -11.41 1.75 -2.10
N PRO A 233 -11.70 0.87 -3.07
CA PRO A 233 -12.99 0.22 -3.22
C PRO A 233 -13.18 -0.94 -2.23
N ILE A 234 -14.46 -1.25 -1.95
CA ILE A 234 -14.91 -2.41 -1.17
C ILE A 234 -14.86 -3.66 -2.05
N TRP A 235 -14.40 -4.77 -1.48
CA TRP A 235 -14.32 -6.06 -2.16
C TRP A 235 -15.52 -6.93 -1.81
N ARG A 236 -16.15 -7.55 -2.80
CA ARG A 236 -17.29 -8.48 -2.62
C ARG A 236 -17.32 -9.55 -3.71
N GLY A 237 -18.00 -10.66 -3.43
CA GLY A 237 -18.17 -11.75 -4.39
C GLY A 237 -16.83 -12.27 -4.91
N GLU A 238 -16.72 -12.49 -6.22
CA GLU A 238 -15.52 -13.08 -6.84
C GLU A 238 -14.27 -12.18 -6.73
N SER A 239 -14.44 -10.86 -6.57
CA SER A 239 -13.30 -9.92 -6.42
C SER A 239 -12.49 -10.14 -5.13
N ILE A 240 -13.08 -10.80 -4.12
CA ILE A 240 -12.36 -11.16 -2.88
C ILE A 240 -11.26 -12.17 -3.18
N GLY A 241 -11.56 -13.22 -3.95
CA GLY A 241 -10.56 -14.23 -4.31
C GLY A 241 -9.37 -13.59 -5.03
N TYR A 242 -9.67 -12.69 -5.97
CA TYR A 242 -8.66 -11.96 -6.72
C TYR A 242 -7.71 -11.15 -5.83
N ILE A 243 -8.23 -10.32 -4.92
CA ILE A 243 -7.35 -9.50 -4.07
C ILE A 243 -6.61 -10.33 -3.01
N MET A 244 -7.23 -11.41 -2.52
CA MET A 244 -6.57 -12.33 -1.59
C MET A 244 -5.37 -13.01 -2.25
N GLU A 245 -5.50 -13.46 -3.49
CA GLU A 245 -4.38 -14.00 -4.27
C GLU A 245 -3.24 -12.98 -4.43
N LYS A 246 -3.57 -11.71 -4.72
CA LYS A 246 -2.59 -10.62 -4.79
C LYS A 246 -1.88 -10.41 -3.47
N TYR A 247 -2.60 -10.30 -2.36
CA TYR A 247 -2.00 -10.11 -1.05
C TYR A 247 -1.13 -11.29 -0.63
N ILE A 248 -1.52 -12.53 -0.92
CA ILE A 248 -0.69 -13.72 -0.67
C ILE A 248 0.62 -13.61 -1.46
N LEU A 249 0.54 -13.35 -2.77
CA LEU A 249 1.70 -13.19 -3.64
C LEU A 249 2.62 -12.06 -3.17
N TRP A 250 2.07 -10.90 -2.83
CA TRP A 250 2.87 -9.76 -2.40
C TRP A 250 3.51 -9.96 -1.02
N SER A 251 2.84 -10.67 -0.11
CA SER A 251 3.36 -10.91 1.24
C SER A 251 4.38 -12.04 1.33
N THR A 252 4.43 -12.93 0.33
CA THR A 252 5.54 -13.87 0.13
C THR A 252 6.71 -13.25 -0.64
N TYR A 253 6.57 -11.99 -1.11
CA TYR A 253 7.51 -11.31 -2.00
C TYR A 253 7.74 -12.08 -3.31
N GLU A 254 6.80 -12.92 -3.72
CA GLU A 254 6.84 -13.56 -5.04
C GLU A 254 6.58 -12.49 -6.12
N PRO A 255 7.38 -12.43 -7.20
CA PRO A 255 7.13 -11.47 -8.27
C PRO A 255 5.87 -11.84 -9.04
N GLU A 256 5.03 -10.85 -9.35
CA GLU A 256 3.85 -11.03 -10.21
C GLU A 256 4.22 -11.48 -11.62
N GLU A 257 5.32 -10.94 -12.15
CA GLU A 257 5.71 -11.10 -13.53
C GLU A 257 7.18 -11.51 -13.64
N LYS A 258 7.44 -12.55 -14.44
CA LYS A 258 8.77 -12.81 -14.98
C LYS A 258 9.09 -11.70 -15.99
N GLY A 259 9.86 -10.71 -15.56
CA GLY A 259 10.12 -9.49 -16.32
C GLY A 259 11.22 -8.64 -15.68
N VAL A 260 11.48 -7.48 -16.26
CA VAL A 260 12.63 -6.65 -15.91
C VAL A 260 12.20 -5.21 -15.63
N LEU A 261 12.44 -4.76 -14.40
CA LEU A 261 12.47 -3.34 -14.04
C LEU A 261 13.86 -2.77 -14.37
N ILE A 262 13.94 -1.72 -15.18
CA ILE A 262 15.18 -0.94 -15.38
C ILE A 262 14.96 0.43 -14.76
N ALA A 263 15.64 0.72 -13.65
CA ALA A 263 15.62 2.04 -13.03
C ALA A 263 17.00 2.68 -13.16
N TYR A 264 17.05 3.89 -13.73
CA TYR A 264 18.29 4.60 -13.94
C TYR A 264 18.26 6.03 -13.42
N ALA A 265 19.42 6.55 -13.01
CA ALA A 265 19.66 7.98 -12.86
C ALA A 265 20.60 8.45 -13.97
N SER A 266 20.39 9.64 -14.54
CA SER A 266 21.30 10.22 -15.52
C SER A 266 21.38 11.73 -15.40
N MET A 267 22.60 12.28 -15.43
CA MET A 267 22.80 13.74 -15.43
C MET A 267 22.83 14.33 -16.85
N TYR A 268 23.47 13.62 -17.78
CA TYR A 268 23.77 14.10 -19.14
C TYR A 268 23.37 13.10 -20.23
N GLY A 269 22.49 12.15 -19.92
CA GLY A 269 21.94 11.18 -20.89
C GLY A 269 22.79 9.95 -21.17
N ASN A 270 24.09 9.92 -20.86
CA ASN A 270 24.93 8.74 -21.17
C ASN A 270 24.49 7.46 -20.43
N THR A 271 24.06 7.55 -19.17
CA THR A 271 23.50 6.39 -18.45
C THR A 271 22.12 6.01 -19.00
N ALA A 272 21.32 7.01 -19.40
CA ALA A 272 20.01 6.79 -20.00
C ALA A 272 20.14 6.03 -21.33
N ASP A 273 21.06 6.44 -22.22
CA ASP A 273 21.32 5.75 -23.49
C ASP A 273 21.68 4.27 -23.28
N ILE A 274 22.45 3.94 -22.25
CA ILE A 274 22.77 2.53 -21.92
C ILE A 274 21.52 1.78 -21.44
N ALA A 275 20.72 2.38 -20.56
CA ALA A 275 19.49 1.78 -20.05
C ALA A 275 18.48 1.52 -21.18
N GLU A 276 18.29 2.49 -22.08
CA GLU A 276 17.41 2.38 -23.25
C GLU A 276 17.89 1.30 -24.22
N ARG A 277 19.20 1.24 -24.50
CA ARG A 277 19.78 0.16 -25.32
C ARG A 277 19.55 -1.22 -24.70
N LEU A 278 19.73 -1.35 -23.38
CA LEU A 278 19.45 -2.60 -22.69
C LEU A 278 17.97 -2.99 -22.82
N ALA A 279 17.06 -2.04 -22.59
CA ALA A 279 15.62 -2.26 -22.74
C ALA A 279 15.27 -2.76 -24.15
N MET A 280 15.81 -2.10 -25.19
CA MET A 280 15.65 -2.53 -26.58
C MET A 280 16.19 -3.94 -26.82
N MET A 281 17.38 -4.26 -26.31
CA MET A 281 17.98 -5.59 -26.45
C MET A 281 17.15 -6.68 -25.78
N LEU A 282 16.61 -6.42 -24.58
CA LEU A 282 15.74 -7.37 -23.87
C LEU A 282 14.46 -7.63 -24.68
N ARG A 283 13.83 -6.58 -25.22
CA ARG A 283 12.65 -6.68 -26.09
C ARG A 283 12.94 -7.48 -27.36
N GLN A 284 14.05 -7.19 -28.03
CA GLN A 284 14.49 -7.94 -29.23
C GLN A 284 14.77 -9.42 -28.95
N LYS A 285 15.15 -9.75 -27.70
CA LYS A 285 15.37 -11.13 -27.24
C LYS A 285 14.09 -11.81 -26.71
N GLY A 286 12.93 -11.17 -26.86
CA GLY A 286 11.63 -11.77 -26.54
C GLY A 286 11.12 -11.50 -25.13
N VAL A 287 11.78 -10.65 -24.33
CA VAL A 287 11.26 -10.25 -23.02
C VAL A 287 10.08 -9.30 -23.23
N SER A 288 8.85 -9.79 -23.03
CA SER A 288 7.62 -9.02 -23.26
C SER A 288 7.29 -8.04 -22.13
N LYS A 289 8.00 -8.12 -21.01
CA LYS A 289 7.72 -7.36 -19.78
C LYS A 289 8.98 -6.62 -19.32
N VAL A 290 9.11 -5.38 -19.78
CA VAL A 290 10.24 -4.49 -19.47
C VAL A 290 9.69 -3.10 -19.27
N ASP A 291 9.86 -2.56 -18.06
CA ASP A 291 9.48 -1.19 -17.70
C ASP A 291 10.75 -0.42 -17.31
N VAL A 292 10.80 0.86 -17.70
CA VAL A 292 11.99 1.71 -17.58
C VAL A 292 11.62 3.00 -16.84
N PHE A 293 12.38 3.34 -15.80
CA PHE A 293 12.22 4.57 -15.04
C PHE A 293 13.50 5.41 -15.03
N ASP A 294 13.35 6.70 -15.31
CA ASP A 294 14.31 7.71 -14.87
C ASP A 294 13.98 8.12 -13.43
N VAL A 295 14.77 7.64 -12.47
CA VAL A 295 14.54 7.91 -11.04
C VAL A 295 14.80 9.37 -10.67
N THR A 296 15.34 10.20 -11.58
CA THR A 296 15.41 11.66 -11.38
C THR A 296 14.08 12.36 -11.66
N SER A 297 13.15 11.69 -12.32
CA SER A 297 11.86 12.24 -12.76
C SER A 297 10.65 11.59 -12.08
N VAL A 298 10.83 10.49 -11.35
CA VAL A 298 9.75 9.80 -10.62
C VAL A 298 10.07 9.64 -9.14
N HIS A 299 9.03 9.59 -8.32
CA HIS A 299 9.16 9.29 -6.90
C HIS A 299 9.55 7.80 -6.70
N PRO A 300 10.41 7.46 -5.72
CA PRO A 300 10.81 6.07 -5.45
C PRO A 300 9.63 5.10 -5.29
N SER A 301 8.49 5.55 -4.78
CA SER A 301 7.31 4.69 -4.57
C SER A 301 6.83 3.94 -5.83
N TYR A 302 6.98 4.53 -7.01
CA TYR A 302 6.64 3.85 -8.28
C TYR A 302 7.65 2.74 -8.61
N VAL A 303 8.94 2.99 -8.35
CA VAL A 303 10.02 2.02 -8.55
C VAL A 303 9.87 0.85 -7.58
N ILE A 304 9.49 1.11 -6.33
CA ILE A 304 9.22 0.06 -5.33
C ILE A 304 8.02 -0.80 -5.73
N ALA A 305 6.94 -0.21 -6.23
CA ALA A 305 5.80 -0.97 -6.73
C ALA A 305 6.22 -1.95 -7.83
N ASP A 306 7.02 -1.51 -8.81
CA ASP A 306 7.49 -2.38 -9.88
C ASP A 306 8.61 -3.35 -9.44
N ALA A 307 9.35 -3.02 -8.37
CA ALA A 307 10.26 -3.95 -7.73
C ALA A 307 9.49 -5.12 -7.09
N PHE A 308 8.29 -4.90 -6.57
CA PHE A 308 7.40 -5.98 -6.14
C PHE A 308 6.82 -6.76 -7.32
N ARG A 309 6.57 -6.11 -8.45
CA ARG A 309 6.00 -6.73 -9.65
C ARG A 309 6.96 -7.66 -10.40
N PHE A 310 8.17 -7.21 -10.70
CA PHE A 310 9.07 -7.90 -11.63
C PHE A 310 10.06 -8.83 -10.93
N SER A 311 10.40 -9.94 -11.56
CA SER A 311 11.40 -10.90 -11.05
C SER A 311 12.84 -10.37 -11.09
N ASN A 312 13.15 -9.42 -11.97
CA ASN A 312 14.49 -8.89 -12.18
C ASN A 312 14.53 -7.37 -12.12
N ILE A 313 15.60 -6.83 -11.51
CA ILE A 313 15.84 -5.38 -11.36
C ILE A 313 17.21 -5.03 -11.94
N VAL A 314 17.27 -4.01 -12.78
CA VAL A 314 18.51 -3.40 -13.25
C VAL A 314 18.59 -2.00 -12.70
N LEU A 315 19.63 -1.72 -11.91
CA LEU A 315 19.91 -0.36 -11.43
C LEU A 315 21.11 0.22 -12.16
N ALA A 316 20.91 1.40 -12.76
CA ALA A 316 21.95 2.10 -13.53
C ALA A 316 22.16 3.53 -13.03
N ALA A 317 23.38 3.92 -12.65
CA ALA A 317 23.59 5.28 -12.16
C ALA A 317 25.00 5.82 -12.40
N PRO A 318 25.16 7.15 -12.55
CA PRO A 318 26.45 7.79 -12.53
C PRO A 318 26.98 7.92 -11.11
N THR A 319 28.30 8.02 -11.02
CA THR A 319 29.00 8.47 -9.83
C THR A 319 28.85 9.98 -9.72
N TYR A 320 28.42 10.44 -8.55
CA TYR A 320 28.20 11.84 -8.22
C TYR A 320 28.93 12.18 -6.92
N ASN A 321 29.88 13.10 -6.97
CA ASN A 321 30.69 13.52 -5.80
C ASN A 321 31.32 12.34 -5.02
N ASN A 322 31.97 11.41 -5.73
CA ASN A 322 32.52 10.15 -5.19
C ASN A 322 31.50 9.22 -4.52
N HIS A 323 30.20 9.48 -4.73
CA HIS A 323 29.10 8.71 -4.19
C HIS A 323 28.07 8.40 -5.30
N LEU A 324 26.89 7.93 -4.90
CA LEU A 324 25.77 7.67 -5.80
C LEU A 324 24.95 8.94 -6.06
N HIS A 325 24.32 9.04 -7.23
CA HIS A 325 23.36 10.11 -7.51
C HIS A 325 22.23 10.11 -6.44
N PRO A 326 21.85 11.27 -5.87
CA PRO A 326 20.88 11.33 -4.77
C PRO A 326 19.55 10.61 -5.06
N SER A 327 19.01 10.73 -6.27
CA SER A 327 17.77 10.06 -6.64
C SER A 327 17.88 8.53 -6.66
N MET A 328 19.03 7.97 -7.07
CA MET A 328 19.24 6.52 -7.00
C MET A 328 19.51 6.07 -5.56
N LYS A 329 20.17 6.92 -4.75
CA LYS A 329 20.33 6.65 -3.32
C LYS A 329 18.98 6.56 -2.61
N ALA A 330 18.04 7.45 -2.93
CA ALA A 330 16.68 7.41 -2.40
C ALA A 330 15.94 6.11 -2.78
N VAL A 331 16.11 5.61 -4.01
CA VAL A 331 15.54 4.30 -4.40
C VAL A 331 16.15 3.16 -3.60
N LEU A 332 17.48 3.13 -3.41
CA LEU A 332 18.12 2.08 -2.60
C LEU A 332 17.67 2.13 -1.13
N ASP A 333 17.56 3.33 -0.57
CA ASP A 333 17.09 3.53 0.80
C ASP A 333 15.66 3.03 0.96
N GLU A 334 14.78 3.34 0.01
CA GLU A 334 13.41 2.87 0.03
C GLU A 334 13.32 1.34 -0.19
N MET A 335 14.18 0.75 -1.01
CA MET A 335 14.24 -0.72 -1.15
C MET A 335 14.65 -1.42 0.15
N GLU A 336 15.55 -0.81 0.93
CA GLU A 336 15.94 -1.29 2.26
C GLU A 336 14.82 -1.10 3.29
N ILE A 337 14.18 0.07 3.28
CA ILE A 337 13.01 0.37 4.12
C ILE A 337 11.87 -0.61 3.79
N MET A 338 11.58 -0.89 2.52
CA MET A 338 10.51 -1.83 2.16
C MET A 338 10.94 -3.29 2.10
N THR A 339 12.19 -3.57 2.50
CA THR A 339 12.78 -4.91 2.58
C THR A 339 12.57 -5.74 1.30
N VAL A 340 12.78 -5.10 0.15
CA VAL A 340 12.70 -5.76 -1.16
C VAL A 340 13.63 -6.98 -1.16
N GLN A 341 13.13 -8.12 -1.62
CA GLN A 341 13.83 -9.40 -1.59
C GLN A 341 13.36 -10.31 -2.72
N ASN A 342 14.00 -11.47 -2.89
CA ASN A 342 13.63 -12.49 -3.88
C ASN A 342 13.69 -11.97 -5.34
N ARG A 343 14.73 -11.22 -5.70
CA ARG A 343 14.90 -10.68 -7.07
C ARG A 343 16.25 -11.04 -7.68
N GLY A 344 16.24 -11.26 -8.99
CA GLY A 344 17.47 -11.19 -9.77
C GLY A 344 17.89 -9.72 -9.91
N PHE A 345 19.17 -9.39 -9.78
CA PHE A 345 19.63 -8.01 -9.97
C PHE A 345 20.87 -7.86 -10.86
N SER A 346 20.91 -6.78 -11.61
CA SER A 346 22.05 -6.38 -12.45
C SER A 346 22.39 -4.92 -12.22
N VAL A 347 23.67 -4.55 -12.39
CA VAL A 347 24.17 -3.22 -12.06
C VAL A 347 24.95 -2.62 -13.22
N ILE A 348 24.66 -1.35 -13.53
CA ILE A 348 25.39 -0.55 -14.52
C ILE A 348 25.90 0.73 -13.83
N GLY A 349 27.21 0.85 -13.67
CA GLY A 349 27.84 2.04 -13.12
C GLY A 349 28.38 2.94 -14.22
N ASN A 350 28.16 4.25 -14.10
CA ASN A 350 28.83 5.24 -14.94
C ASN A 350 29.72 6.17 -14.07
N GLY A 351 30.85 6.64 -14.60
CA GLY A 351 31.71 7.63 -13.96
C GLY A 351 32.81 8.07 -14.92
N SER A 352 33.60 9.10 -14.61
CA SER A 352 34.64 9.60 -15.53
C SER A 352 36.05 9.28 -15.05
N TRP A 353 36.44 9.82 -13.90
CA TRP A 353 37.79 9.62 -13.33
C TRP A 353 37.84 8.49 -12.30
N VAL A 354 36.92 8.47 -11.34
CA VAL A 354 36.85 7.46 -10.27
C VAL A 354 35.40 6.94 -10.14
N PRO A 355 35.00 5.94 -10.95
CA PRO A 355 33.66 5.35 -10.85
C PRO A 355 33.46 4.64 -9.50
N GLN A 356 32.38 4.95 -8.79
CA GLN A 356 32.00 4.35 -7.50
C GLN A 356 30.57 3.80 -7.50
N ALA A 357 29.68 4.32 -8.36
CA ALA A 357 28.24 4.02 -8.31
C ALA A 357 27.91 2.51 -8.37
N ALA A 358 28.55 1.77 -9.29
CA ALA A 358 28.33 0.32 -9.41
C ALA A 358 28.62 -0.45 -8.12
N ARG A 359 29.75 -0.12 -7.46
CA ARG A 359 30.14 -0.76 -6.20
C ARG A 359 29.10 -0.48 -5.10
N ILE A 360 28.68 0.77 -4.95
CA ILE A 360 27.71 1.18 -3.93
C ILE A 360 26.36 0.48 -4.15
N ILE A 361 25.86 0.46 -5.39
CA ILE A 361 24.61 -0.22 -5.73
C ILE A 361 24.71 -1.73 -5.41
N GLU A 362 25.79 -2.37 -5.83
CA GLU A 362 25.97 -3.81 -5.64
C GLU A 362 26.07 -4.18 -4.16
N GLU A 363 26.77 -3.38 -3.35
CA GLU A 363 26.83 -3.56 -1.89
C GLU A 363 25.44 -3.44 -1.24
N SER A 364 24.67 -2.40 -1.60
CA SER A 364 23.30 -2.20 -1.09
C SER A 364 22.37 -3.35 -1.47
N LEU A 365 22.36 -3.76 -2.74
CA LEU A 365 21.48 -4.85 -3.20
C LEU A 365 21.88 -6.21 -2.62
N SER A 366 23.17 -6.45 -2.40
CA SER A 366 23.66 -7.70 -1.81
C SER A 366 23.38 -7.80 -0.31
N ALA A 367 23.13 -6.68 0.37
CA ALA A 367 22.73 -6.66 1.78
C ALA A 367 21.25 -7.01 1.98
N LEU A 368 20.42 -6.86 0.94
CA LEU A 368 19.02 -7.26 0.95
C LEU A 368 18.89 -8.78 0.87
N LYS A 369 17.82 -9.30 1.48
CA LYS A 369 17.58 -10.74 1.60
C LYS A 369 17.29 -11.37 0.23
N ASP A 370 17.83 -12.56 -0.01
CA ASP A 370 17.53 -13.41 -1.18
C ASP A 370 17.63 -12.68 -2.54
N MET A 371 18.55 -11.72 -2.63
CA MET A 371 18.90 -11.03 -3.88
C MET A 371 19.99 -11.81 -4.61
N ARG A 372 19.78 -12.02 -5.92
CA ARG A 372 20.65 -12.88 -6.72
C ARG A 372 21.26 -12.10 -7.88
N LYS A 373 22.58 -11.91 -7.87
CA LYS A 373 23.26 -11.19 -8.95
C LYS A 373 23.09 -11.94 -10.29
N VAL A 374 22.77 -11.19 -11.34
CA VAL A 374 22.58 -11.67 -12.70
C VAL A 374 23.53 -10.92 -13.63
N GLY A 375 24.45 -11.67 -14.24
CA GLY A 375 25.47 -11.12 -15.12
C GLY A 375 26.59 -10.37 -14.38
N GLU A 376 27.58 -9.93 -15.15
CA GLU A 376 28.68 -9.11 -14.64
C GLU A 376 28.29 -7.63 -14.56
N THR A 377 28.87 -6.92 -13.60
CA THR A 377 28.63 -5.49 -13.41
C THR A 377 29.28 -4.71 -14.55
N LEU A 378 28.48 -3.94 -15.30
CA LEU A 378 28.99 -3.11 -16.39
C LEU A 378 29.42 -1.75 -15.84
N VAL A 379 30.71 -1.44 -15.94
CA VAL A 379 31.25 -0.11 -15.59
C VAL A 379 31.63 0.65 -16.85
N VAL A 380 31.01 1.80 -17.06
CA VAL A 380 31.24 2.67 -18.21
C VAL A 380 31.98 3.93 -17.78
N LYS A 381 32.96 4.34 -18.59
CA LYS A 381 33.67 5.61 -18.42
C LYS A 381 33.07 6.70 -19.29
N SER A 382 32.26 7.57 -18.68
CA SER A 382 31.55 8.71 -19.28
C SER A 382 30.47 8.33 -20.30
N SER A 383 30.81 7.59 -21.35
CA SER A 383 29.89 7.11 -22.41
C SER A 383 30.24 5.68 -22.83
N LEU A 384 29.24 4.93 -23.30
CA LEU A 384 29.42 3.54 -23.72
C LEU A 384 30.38 3.47 -24.90
N GLN A 385 31.50 2.77 -24.72
CA GLN A 385 32.48 2.61 -25.79
C GLN A 385 32.04 1.50 -26.76
N PRO A 386 32.36 1.60 -28.06
CA PRO A 386 32.01 0.56 -29.03
C PRO A 386 32.47 -0.85 -28.60
N SER A 387 33.63 -0.96 -27.96
CA SER A 387 34.18 -2.22 -27.45
C SER A 387 33.35 -2.85 -26.32
N GLN A 388 32.55 -2.06 -25.59
CA GLN A 388 31.71 -2.52 -24.48
C GLN A 388 30.30 -2.93 -24.92
N THR A 389 29.97 -2.80 -26.21
CA THR A 389 28.68 -3.25 -26.76
C THR A 389 28.47 -4.75 -26.52
N ALA A 390 29.54 -5.55 -26.68
CA ALA A 390 29.51 -6.99 -26.43
C ALA A 390 29.22 -7.31 -24.95
N ASP A 391 29.71 -6.48 -24.01
CA ASP A 391 29.46 -6.65 -22.58
C ASP A 391 27.99 -6.37 -22.25
N LEU A 392 27.40 -5.32 -22.83
CA LEU A 392 25.98 -5.00 -22.68
C LEU A 392 25.09 -6.10 -23.29
N GLU A 393 25.46 -6.61 -24.47
CA GLU A 393 24.76 -7.74 -25.09
C GLU A 393 24.85 -9.02 -24.25
N LYS A 394 26.01 -9.28 -23.63
CA LYS A 394 26.18 -10.39 -22.71
C LYS A 394 25.29 -10.22 -21.48
N LEU A 395 25.26 -9.03 -20.88
CA LEU A 395 24.37 -8.74 -19.76
C LEU A 395 22.89 -8.98 -20.12
N ALA A 396 22.45 -8.52 -21.30
CA ALA A 396 21.11 -8.78 -21.79
C ALA A 396 20.81 -10.28 -21.94
N LYS A 397 21.77 -11.08 -22.42
CA LYS A 397 21.62 -12.55 -22.51
C LYS A 397 21.53 -13.20 -21.12
N ASP A 398 22.36 -12.76 -20.18
CA ASP A 398 22.37 -13.28 -18.81
C ASP A 398 21.04 -12.98 -18.09
N ILE A 399 20.48 -11.78 -18.30
CA ILE A 399 19.14 -11.41 -17.80
C ILE A 399 18.07 -12.31 -18.42
N VAL A 400 18.05 -12.46 -19.74
CA VAL A 400 17.09 -13.33 -20.44
C VAL A 400 17.18 -14.77 -19.94
N ALA A 401 18.39 -15.30 -19.73
CA ALA A 401 18.59 -16.65 -19.21
C ALA A 401 18.01 -16.81 -17.80
N SER A 402 18.11 -15.78 -16.96
CA SER A 402 17.60 -15.81 -15.57
C SER A 402 16.07 -15.76 -15.44
N LEU A 403 15.35 -15.40 -16.51
CA LEU A 403 13.89 -15.36 -16.52
C LEU A 403 13.24 -16.74 -16.76
N ASN A 404 14.01 -17.70 -17.30
CA ASN A 404 13.51 -19.01 -17.69
C ASN A 404 13.30 -19.94 -16.50
#